data_AF-A0A2E7RIH1-F1
#
_entry.id   AF-A0A2E7RIH1-F1
#
_cell.length_a   1.000
_cell.length_b   1.000
_cell.length_c   1.000
_cell.angle_alpha   90.00
_cell.angle_beta   90.00
_cell.angle_gamma   90.00
#
_symmetry.space_group_name_H-M   'P 1'
#
loop_
_entity.id
_entity.type
_entity.pdbx_description
1 polymer ?
#
loop_
_entity_poly.entity_id
_entity_poly.type
_entity_poly.pdbx_seq_one_letter_code
_entity_poly.pdbx_strand_id
1 'polypeptide(L)'
;MAETPDLSQTLHDLRLAQDGDSNAAERLWSRYYDKLVPAVRIRLGQKLRSKVETLDIVQNVFLEAVSTAENKEFRSEGHFRAWLNRLVENRIRKSARDFGRQKRDSSKERPLMNTTGEERTTLRHEGPRPISIVEEFDELERMEKSMGLLPDEVRELLVMRFFDEMTYAEIGEALGRTEEASRKAVNRGVEMLSKTMK
;
A
#
# COMPACT_ATOMS: atom_id res chain seq x y z
N MET A 1 -22.35 -5.17 0.80
CA MET A 1 -21.75 -5.74 -0.43
C MET A 1 -21.28 -4.54 -1.24
N ALA A 2 -19.99 -4.22 -1.21
CA ALA A 2 -19.47 -3.13 -2.04
C ALA A 2 -19.48 -3.62 -3.50
N GLU A 3 -20.15 -2.89 -4.37
CA GLU A 3 -20.15 -3.15 -5.82
C GLU A 3 -18.71 -3.21 -6.31
N THR A 4 -18.38 -4.25 -7.08
CA THR A 4 -17.10 -4.32 -7.78
C THR A 4 -17.00 -3.08 -8.67
N PRO A 5 -16.00 -2.21 -8.46
CA PRO A 5 -15.95 -0.95 -9.19
C PRO A 5 -15.81 -1.20 -10.70
N ASP A 6 -16.68 -0.55 -11.46
CA ASP A 6 -16.64 -0.54 -12.92
C ASP A 6 -15.50 0.37 -13.39
N LEU A 7 -14.60 -0.19 -14.20
CA LEU A 7 -13.48 0.54 -14.79
C LEU A 7 -13.96 1.78 -15.54
N SER A 8 -15.12 1.73 -16.21
CA SER A 8 -15.65 2.87 -16.96
C SER A 8 -15.93 4.05 -16.03
N GLN A 9 -16.55 3.78 -14.88
CA GLN A 9 -16.78 4.77 -13.85
C GLN A 9 -15.47 5.28 -13.25
N THR A 10 -14.49 4.40 -13.00
CA THR A 10 -13.15 4.78 -12.53
C THR A 10 -12.49 5.78 -13.48
N LEU A 11 -12.47 5.49 -14.78
CA LEU A 11 -11.87 6.36 -15.79
C LEU A 11 -12.62 7.69 -15.92
N HIS A 12 -13.95 7.66 -15.80
CA HIS A 12 -14.77 8.86 -15.80
C HIS A 12 -14.46 9.77 -14.60
N ASP A 13 -14.47 9.22 -13.38
CA ASP A 13 -14.15 9.98 -12.17
C ASP A 13 -12.70 10.51 -12.20
N LEU A 14 -11.77 9.75 -12.80
CA LEU A 14 -10.38 10.15 -12.95
C LEU A 14 -10.21 11.37 -13.85
N ARG A 15 -10.94 11.41 -14.96
CA ARG A 15 -10.96 12.55 -15.87
C ARG A 15 -11.56 13.79 -15.21
N LEU A 16 -12.69 13.63 -14.52
CA LEU A 16 -13.31 14.74 -13.79
C LEU A 16 -12.38 15.28 -12.69
N ALA A 17 -11.69 14.40 -11.96
CA ALA A 17 -10.72 14.79 -10.94
C ALA A 17 -9.51 15.54 -11.53
N GLN A 18 -9.05 15.15 -12.74
CA GLN A 18 -8.01 15.89 -13.47
C GLN A 18 -8.46 17.31 -13.85
N ASP A 19 -9.74 17.47 -14.19
CA ASP A 19 -10.36 18.76 -14.51
C ASP A 19 -10.68 19.60 -13.25
N GLY A 20 -10.34 19.10 -12.05
CA GLY A 20 -10.50 19.80 -10.77
C GLY A 20 -11.79 19.50 -10.00
N ASP A 21 -12.59 18.51 -10.43
CA ASP A 21 -13.78 18.09 -9.70
C ASP A 21 -13.39 17.37 -8.39
N SER A 22 -13.58 18.08 -7.28
CA SER A 22 -13.26 17.57 -5.94
C SER A 22 -14.17 16.41 -5.52
N ASN A 23 -15.42 16.36 -5.99
CA ASN A 23 -16.32 15.25 -5.68
C ASN A 23 -15.89 13.97 -6.41
N ALA A 24 -15.39 14.10 -7.63
CA ALA A 24 -14.84 12.96 -8.37
C ALA A 24 -13.57 12.42 -7.69
N ALA A 25 -12.69 13.31 -7.23
CA ALA A 25 -11.53 12.92 -6.44
C ALA A 25 -11.92 12.21 -5.13
N GLU A 26 -12.94 12.70 -4.42
CA GLU A 26 -13.46 12.06 -3.21
C GLU A 26 -14.05 10.68 -3.48
N ARG A 27 -14.83 10.51 -4.57
CA ARG A 27 -15.35 9.19 -4.97
C ARG A 27 -14.23 8.19 -5.26
N LEU A 28 -13.17 8.60 -5.96
CA LEU A 28 -12.00 7.75 -6.18
C LEU A 28 -11.30 7.41 -4.87
N TRP A 29 -11.11 8.41 -4.00
CA TRP A 29 -10.50 8.21 -2.70
C TRP A 29 -11.25 7.15 -1.91
N SER A 30 -12.54 7.34 -1.65
CA SER A 30 -13.38 6.40 -0.91
C SER A 30 -13.39 5.00 -1.52
N ARG A 31 -13.32 4.89 -2.85
CA ARG A 31 -13.35 3.59 -3.57
C ARG A 31 -12.08 2.77 -3.37
N TYR A 32 -10.89 3.39 -3.39
CA TYR A 32 -9.63 2.65 -3.32
C TYR A 32 -8.96 2.68 -1.94
N TYR A 33 -9.30 3.64 -1.08
CA TYR A 33 -8.64 3.85 0.20
C TYR A 33 -8.60 2.59 1.06
N ASP A 34 -9.74 1.92 1.25
CA ASP A 34 -9.88 0.74 2.12
C ASP A 34 -9.00 -0.44 1.70
N LYS A 35 -8.63 -0.52 0.42
CA LYS A 35 -7.75 -1.57 -0.11
C LYS A 35 -6.30 -1.12 -0.24
N LEU A 36 -6.09 0.13 -0.62
CA LEU A 36 -4.77 0.68 -0.87
C LEU A 36 -3.99 0.90 0.44
N VAL A 37 -4.65 1.34 1.51
CA VAL A 37 -4.00 1.57 2.81
C VAL A 37 -3.40 0.27 3.36
N PRO A 38 -4.17 -0.84 3.54
CA PRO A 38 -3.59 -2.11 3.96
C PRO A 38 -2.46 -2.61 3.05
N ALA A 39 -2.60 -2.46 1.72
CA ALA A 39 -1.57 -2.85 0.75
C ALA A 39 -0.25 -2.09 0.97
N VAL A 40 -0.33 -0.77 1.15
CA VAL A 40 0.83 0.08 1.45
C VAL A 40 1.46 -0.33 2.78
N ARG A 41 0.67 -0.60 3.82
CA ARG A 41 1.19 -1.01 5.14
C ARG A 41 1.96 -2.33 5.07
N ILE A 42 1.41 -3.31 4.37
CA ILE A 42 2.06 -4.61 4.16
C ILE A 42 3.37 -4.45 3.38
N ARG A 43 3.39 -3.62 2.33
CA ARG A 43 4.59 -3.37 1.49
C ARG A 43 5.66 -2.56 2.23
N LEU A 44 5.28 -1.62 3.08
CA LEU A 44 6.22 -0.87 3.93
C LEU A 44 6.91 -1.79 4.95
N GLY A 45 6.15 -2.75 5.50
CA GLY A 45 6.57 -3.56 6.63
C GLY A 45 6.79 -2.72 7.91
N GLN A 46 6.94 -3.40 9.05
CA GLN A 46 7.06 -2.73 10.35
C GLN A 46 8.22 -1.71 10.42
N LYS A 47 9.37 -2.02 9.80
CA LYS A 47 10.60 -1.21 9.93
C LYS A 47 10.52 0.15 9.25
N LEU A 48 9.81 0.26 8.12
CA LEU A 48 9.70 1.52 7.38
C LEU A 48 8.47 2.31 7.82
N ARG A 49 7.42 1.63 8.31
CA ARG A 49 6.21 2.28 8.85
C ARG A 49 6.49 3.17 10.06
N SER A 50 7.48 2.85 10.89
CA SER A 50 7.88 3.71 12.03
C SER A 50 8.56 5.01 11.60
N LYS A 51 8.84 5.17 10.30
CA LYS A 51 9.56 6.30 9.72
C LYS A 51 8.76 7.02 8.64
N VAL A 52 7.71 6.40 8.10
CA VAL A 52 6.92 6.92 7.00
C VAL A 52 5.45 6.79 7.32
N GLU A 53 4.75 7.92 7.27
CA GLU A 53 3.31 7.95 7.40
C GLU A 53 2.65 7.27 6.21
N THR A 54 1.85 6.23 6.48
CA THR A 54 1.18 5.45 5.44
C THR A 54 0.21 6.31 4.64
N LEU A 55 -0.52 7.20 5.32
CA LEU A 55 -1.47 8.10 4.68
C LEU A 55 -0.79 9.11 3.75
N ASP A 56 0.43 9.54 4.06
CA ASP A 56 1.19 10.42 3.18
C ASP A 56 1.55 9.69 1.88
N ILE A 57 1.95 8.41 1.95
CA ILE A 57 2.21 7.63 0.74
C ILE A 57 0.94 7.50 -0.10
N VAL A 58 -0.17 7.15 0.53
CA VAL A 58 -1.46 6.97 -0.16
C VAL A 58 -1.88 8.28 -0.84
N GLN A 59 -1.85 9.41 -0.14
CA GLN A 59 -2.16 10.72 -0.71
C GLN A 59 -1.26 11.06 -1.91
N ASN A 60 0.05 10.88 -1.79
CA ASN A 60 0.98 11.13 -2.89
C ASN A 60 0.70 10.24 -4.10
N VAL A 61 0.38 8.96 -3.87
CA VAL A 61 0.03 8.01 -4.94
C VAL A 61 -1.26 8.44 -5.65
N PHE A 62 -2.26 8.89 -4.92
CA PHE A 62 -3.50 9.41 -5.52
C PHE A 62 -3.24 10.65 -6.37
N LEU A 63 -2.47 11.61 -5.86
CA LEU A 63 -2.11 12.81 -6.63
C LEU A 63 -1.34 12.45 -7.90
N GLU A 64 -0.37 11.54 -7.80
CA GLU A 64 0.38 11.03 -8.95
C GLU A 64 -0.55 10.32 -9.93
N ALA A 65 -1.47 9.50 -9.44
CA ALA A 65 -2.44 8.78 -10.26
C ALA A 65 -3.33 9.73 -11.06
N VAL A 66 -3.93 10.74 -10.41
CA VAL A 66 -4.72 11.76 -11.11
C VAL A 66 -3.87 12.47 -12.16
N SER A 67 -2.64 12.88 -11.83
CA SER A 67 -1.80 13.62 -12.77
C SER A 67 -1.25 12.83 -13.97
N THR A 68 -1.16 11.50 -13.88
CA THR A 68 -0.45 10.69 -14.89
C THR A 68 -1.30 9.66 -15.61
N ALA A 69 -2.54 9.44 -15.16
CA ALA A 69 -3.40 8.40 -15.72
C ALA A 69 -3.80 8.61 -17.19
N GLU A 70 -3.85 9.86 -17.66
CA GLU A 70 -4.15 10.19 -19.07
C GLU A 70 -3.17 9.52 -20.06
N ASN A 71 -1.96 9.20 -19.60
CA ASN A 71 -0.91 8.57 -20.39
C ASN A 71 -0.92 7.04 -20.32
N LYS A 72 -2.00 6.44 -19.79
CA LYS A 72 -2.10 5.00 -19.54
C LYS A 72 -3.40 4.43 -20.09
N GLU A 73 -3.29 3.25 -20.68
CA GLU A 73 -4.44 2.43 -21.05
C GLU A 73 -4.64 1.34 -20.00
N PHE A 74 -5.86 1.25 -19.48
CA PHE A 74 -6.26 0.23 -18.50
C PHE A 74 -7.25 -0.72 -19.15
N ARG A 75 -6.99 -2.03 -19.06
CA ARG A 75 -7.84 -3.07 -19.65
C ARG A 75 -8.87 -3.64 -18.68
N SER A 76 -8.62 -3.46 -17.39
CA SER A 76 -9.47 -3.92 -16.30
C SER A 76 -9.23 -3.06 -15.06
N GLU A 77 -10.14 -3.15 -14.10
CA GLU A 77 -9.97 -2.56 -12.77
C GLU A 77 -8.73 -3.11 -12.06
N GLY A 78 -8.44 -4.40 -12.23
CA GLY A 78 -7.22 -5.04 -11.73
C GLY A 78 -5.94 -4.43 -12.31
N HIS A 79 -5.93 -4.09 -13.60
CA HIS A 79 -4.82 -3.37 -14.22
C HIS A 79 -4.63 -1.97 -13.62
N PHE A 80 -5.72 -1.25 -13.35
CA PHE A 80 -5.65 0.05 -12.70
C PHE A 80 -5.09 -0.06 -11.27
N ARG A 81 -5.58 -1.01 -10.48
CA ARG A 81 -5.07 -1.29 -9.12
C ARG A 81 -3.60 -1.72 -9.14
N ALA A 82 -3.20 -2.59 -10.05
CA ALA A 82 -1.81 -2.99 -10.22
C ALA A 82 -0.91 -1.79 -10.55
N TRP A 83 -1.41 -0.84 -11.35
CA TRP A 83 -0.71 0.39 -11.64
C TRP A 83 -0.59 1.32 -10.41
N LEU A 84 -1.68 1.54 -9.64
CA LEU A 84 -1.62 2.26 -8.37
C LEU A 84 -0.57 1.63 -7.43
N ASN A 85 -0.52 0.31 -7.39
CA ASN A 85 0.46 -0.41 -6.59
C ASN A 85 1.91 -0.23 -7.07
N ARG A 86 2.14 -0.07 -8.37
CA ARG A 86 3.47 0.32 -8.89
C ARG A 86 3.85 1.73 -8.44
N LEU A 87 2.90 2.67 -8.40
CA LEU A 87 3.14 4.01 -7.85
C LEU A 87 3.49 3.94 -6.36
N VAL A 88 2.76 3.13 -5.57
CA VAL A 88 3.09 2.84 -4.16
C VAL A 88 4.52 2.35 -4.03
N GLU A 89 4.91 1.36 -4.81
CA GLU A 89 6.23 0.75 -4.72
C GLU A 89 7.34 1.75 -5.07
N ASN A 90 7.13 2.55 -6.11
CA ASN A 90 8.03 3.64 -6.47
C ASN A 90 8.18 4.65 -5.33
N ARG A 91 7.08 4.99 -4.65
CA ARG A 91 7.07 5.91 -3.51
C ARG A 91 7.77 5.33 -2.29
N ILE A 92 7.56 4.05 -1.99
CA ILE A 92 8.25 3.32 -0.91
C ILE A 92 9.76 3.32 -1.18
N ARG A 93 10.18 2.95 -2.39
CA ARG A 93 11.59 2.95 -2.79
C ARG A 93 12.21 4.34 -2.69
N LYS A 94 11.48 5.39 -3.12
CA LYS A 94 11.92 6.78 -3.00
C LYS A 94 12.13 7.16 -1.53
N SER A 95 11.12 6.93 -0.70
CA SER A 95 11.18 7.22 0.73
C SER A 95 12.35 6.51 1.40
N ALA A 96 12.54 5.21 1.14
CA ALA A 96 13.66 4.43 1.68
C ALA A 96 15.04 4.99 1.26
N ARG A 97 15.19 5.44 0.01
CA ARG A 97 16.42 6.10 -0.46
C ARG A 97 16.65 7.44 0.24
N ASP A 98 15.61 8.21 0.46
CA ASP A 98 15.70 9.52 1.10
C ASP A 98 16.13 9.40 2.57
N PHE A 99 15.60 8.41 3.32
CA PHE A 99 16.13 8.08 4.66
C PHE A 99 17.59 7.59 4.62
N GLY A 100 17.94 6.77 3.63
CA GLY A 100 19.32 6.32 3.44
C GLY A 100 20.29 7.45 3.09
N ARG A 101 19.82 8.53 2.46
CA ARG A 101 20.60 9.76 2.21
C ARG A 101 20.68 10.63 3.46
N GLN A 102 19.55 10.89 4.12
CA GLN A 102 19.53 11.65 5.39
C GLN A 102 20.44 11.03 6.45
N LYS A 103 20.48 9.70 6.58
CA LYS A 103 21.40 9.02 7.51
C LYS A 103 22.89 9.22 7.15
N ARG A 104 23.21 9.35 5.86
CA ARG A 104 24.57 9.59 5.35
C ARG A 104 24.98 11.06 5.43
N ASP A 105 24.02 11.98 5.39
CA ASP A 105 24.27 13.41 5.64
C ASP A 105 24.34 13.72 7.13
N SER A 106 23.49 13.12 7.95
CA SER A 106 23.56 13.26 9.41
C SER A 106 24.82 12.65 10.01
N SER A 107 25.53 11.77 9.29
CA SER A 107 26.88 11.30 9.70
C SER A 107 28.01 12.26 9.30
N LYS A 108 27.71 13.36 8.59
CA LYS A 108 28.67 14.41 8.23
C LYS A 108 28.50 15.70 9.04
N GLU A 109 27.42 15.82 9.81
CA GLU A 109 27.26 16.94 10.74
C GLU A 109 27.91 16.60 12.08
N ARG A 110 28.91 17.42 12.45
CA ARG A 110 29.56 17.36 13.77
C ARG A 110 28.53 17.66 14.86
N PRO A 111 28.58 16.98 16.02
CA PRO A 111 27.60 17.19 17.07
C PRO A 111 27.78 18.58 17.68
N LEU A 112 26.79 19.45 17.50
CA LEU A 112 26.63 20.63 18.33
C LEU A 112 26.03 20.18 19.66
N MET A 113 26.83 20.36 20.69
CA MET A 113 26.57 19.96 22.07
C MET A 113 25.52 20.86 22.71
N ASN A 114 24.51 20.20 23.29
CA ASN A 114 23.67 20.57 24.44
C ASN A 114 22.79 21.83 24.38
N THR A 115 21.47 21.59 24.39
CA THR A 115 20.60 22.15 25.44
C THR A 115 19.61 21.10 25.93
N THR A 116 19.75 20.79 27.21
CA THR A 116 18.85 20.07 28.12
C THR A 116 17.39 20.49 27.98
N GLY A 117 16.47 19.53 28.10
CA GLY A 117 15.06 19.84 28.42
C GLY A 117 14.04 18.95 27.72
N GLU A 118 13.56 17.96 28.46
CA GLU A 118 12.17 17.50 28.46
C GLU A 118 11.70 16.56 27.32
N GLU A 119 11.59 15.30 27.73
CA GLU A 119 10.55 14.33 27.37
C GLU A 119 9.67 14.70 26.17
N ARG A 120 10.06 14.23 24.98
CA ARG A 120 9.06 13.99 23.92
C ARG A 120 8.29 12.74 24.26
N THR A 121 7.27 12.94 25.10
CA THR A 121 6.14 12.05 25.27
C THR A 121 5.73 11.52 23.91
N THR A 122 5.85 10.21 23.73
CA THR A 122 5.10 9.51 22.69
C THR A 122 3.63 9.85 22.91
N LEU A 123 3.07 10.75 22.09
CA LEU A 123 1.63 10.96 22.05
C LEU A 123 1.00 9.70 21.44
N ARG A 124 0.92 8.64 22.24
CA ARG A 124 -0.12 7.64 22.09
C ARG A 124 -1.43 8.40 22.24
N HIS A 125 -2.18 8.53 21.15
CA HIS A 125 -3.60 8.82 21.24
C HIS A 125 -4.29 7.67 21.99
N GLU A 126 -4.33 7.77 23.32
CA GLU A 126 -5.19 7.00 24.20
C GLU A 126 -6.50 7.76 24.39
N GLY A 127 -7.29 7.80 23.31
CA GLY A 127 -8.74 7.88 23.43
C GLY A 127 -9.29 6.45 23.47
N PRO A 128 -10.43 6.19 24.13
CA PRO A 128 -11.09 4.89 24.04
C PRO A 128 -11.44 4.62 22.58
N ARG A 129 -10.67 3.75 21.93
CA ARG A 129 -10.98 3.27 20.59
C ARG A 129 -12.11 2.25 20.74
N PRO A 130 -13.19 2.34 19.96
CA PRO A 130 -14.21 1.30 19.92
C PRO A 130 -13.55 -0.09 19.79
N ILE A 131 -14.00 -1.05 20.58
CA ILE A 131 -13.40 -2.40 20.68
C ILE A 131 -13.24 -3.05 19.29
N SER A 132 -14.21 -2.83 18.40
CA SER A 132 -14.17 -3.31 17.00
C SER A 132 -13.02 -2.74 16.17
N ILE A 133 -12.65 -1.47 16.40
CA ILE A 133 -11.50 -0.84 15.74
C ILE A 133 -10.20 -1.42 16.29
N VAL A 134 -10.12 -1.70 17.59
CA VAL A 134 -8.93 -2.32 18.19
C VAL A 134 -8.71 -3.73 17.63
N GLU A 135 -9.76 -4.53 17.52
CA GLU A 135 -9.71 -5.88 16.97
C GLU A 135 -9.26 -5.91 15.50
N GLU A 136 -9.78 -4.99 14.68
CA GLU A 136 -9.38 -4.86 13.26
C GLU A 136 -7.93 -4.39 13.11
N PHE A 137 -7.47 -3.47 13.97
CA PHE A 137 -6.08 -3.03 13.99
C PHE A 137 -5.12 -4.15 14.45
N ASP A 138 -5.50 -4.94 15.45
CA ASP A 138 -4.72 -6.07 15.96
C ASP A 138 -4.66 -7.20 14.92
N GLU A 139 -5.75 -7.45 14.19
CA GLU A 139 -5.79 -8.42 13.10
C GLU A 139 -4.91 -7.96 11.92
N LEU A 140 -4.98 -6.68 11.55
CA LEU A 140 -4.11 -6.13 10.51
C LEU A 140 -2.64 -6.13 10.93
N GLU A 141 -2.32 -5.87 12.20
CA GLU A 141 -0.93 -5.96 12.68
C GLU A 141 -0.42 -7.41 12.70
N ARG A 142 -1.25 -8.38 13.09
CA ARG A 142 -0.93 -9.81 12.98
C ARG A 142 -0.70 -10.20 11.52
N MET A 143 -1.60 -9.82 10.63
CA MET A 143 -1.48 -10.03 9.18
C MET A 143 -0.16 -9.47 8.64
N GLU A 144 0.18 -8.23 8.99
CA GLU A 144 1.43 -7.60 8.57
C GLU A 144 2.68 -8.33 9.08
N LYS A 145 2.68 -8.78 10.34
CA LYS A 145 3.79 -9.56 10.90
C LYS A 145 3.93 -10.88 10.15
N SER A 146 2.84 -11.62 9.95
CA SER A 146 2.83 -12.89 9.23
C SER A 146 3.27 -12.72 7.77
N MET A 147 2.77 -11.70 7.07
CA MET A 147 3.22 -11.35 5.71
C MET A 147 4.71 -10.99 5.65
N GLY A 148 5.25 -10.38 6.72
CA GLY A 148 6.68 -10.08 6.86
C GLY A 148 7.58 -11.30 7.04
N LEU A 149 7.02 -12.46 7.42
CA LEU A 149 7.75 -13.74 7.55
C LEU A 149 7.79 -14.53 6.23
N LEU A 150 6.98 -14.14 5.25
CA LEU A 150 6.94 -14.81 3.95
C LEU A 150 8.09 -14.37 3.04
N PRO A 151 8.57 -15.25 2.15
CA PRO A 151 9.45 -14.85 1.06
C PRO A 151 8.84 -13.72 0.23
N ASP A 152 9.68 -12.81 -0.26
CA ASP A 152 9.23 -11.61 -0.98
C ASP A 152 8.34 -11.94 -2.19
N GLU A 153 8.70 -12.96 -2.98
CA GLU A 153 7.89 -13.41 -4.13
C GLU A 153 6.50 -13.90 -3.71
N VAL A 154 6.38 -14.57 -2.55
CA VAL A 154 5.11 -15.08 -2.04
C VAL A 154 4.26 -13.91 -1.53
N ARG A 155 4.88 -12.97 -0.81
CA ARG A 155 4.21 -11.75 -0.36
C ARG A 155 3.67 -10.97 -1.55
N GLU A 156 4.45 -10.81 -2.60
CA GLU A 156 4.05 -10.11 -3.83
C GLU A 156 2.84 -10.79 -4.51
N LEU A 157 2.86 -12.12 -4.66
CA LEU A 157 1.73 -12.88 -5.21
C LEU A 157 0.43 -12.67 -4.42
N LEU A 158 0.52 -12.69 -3.08
CA LEU A 158 -0.63 -12.47 -2.21
C LEU A 158 -1.13 -11.03 -2.31
N VAL A 159 -0.22 -10.06 -2.44
CA VAL A 159 -0.60 -8.67 -2.65
C VAL A 159 -1.33 -8.50 -3.99
N MET A 160 -0.76 -9.01 -5.09
CA MET A 160 -1.39 -8.98 -6.41
C MET A 160 -2.79 -9.61 -6.40
N ARG A 161 -2.97 -10.73 -5.70
CA ARG A 161 -4.27 -11.42 -5.68
C ARG A 161 -5.32 -10.71 -4.83
N PHE A 162 -4.97 -10.31 -3.61
CA PHE A 162 -5.96 -9.91 -2.60
C PHE A 162 -6.12 -8.40 -2.44
N PHE A 163 -5.12 -7.63 -2.85
CA PHE A 163 -5.14 -6.17 -2.73
C PHE A 163 -5.23 -5.50 -4.10
N ASP A 164 -4.51 -6.03 -5.09
CA ASP A 164 -4.59 -5.55 -6.47
C ASP A 164 -5.79 -6.19 -7.21
N GLU A 165 -6.44 -7.18 -6.58
CA GLU A 165 -7.61 -7.93 -7.08
C GLU A 165 -7.38 -8.57 -8.47
N MET A 166 -6.11 -8.81 -8.83
CA MET A 166 -5.75 -9.40 -10.12
C MET A 166 -6.24 -10.83 -10.21
N THR A 167 -6.73 -11.20 -11.38
CA THR A 167 -7.04 -12.58 -11.74
C THR A 167 -5.76 -13.40 -11.84
N TYR A 168 -5.87 -14.74 -11.73
CA TYR A 168 -4.69 -15.59 -11.92
C TYR A 168 -4.07 -15.46 -13.31
N ALA A 169 -4.87 -15.11 -14.32
CA ALA A 169 -4.42 -14.85 -15.68
C ALA A 169 -3.57 -13.57 -15.73
N GLU A 170 -4.07 -12.47 -15.17
CA GLU A 170 -3.32 -11.20 -15.08
C GLU A 170 -2.05 -11.34 -14.25
N ILE A 171 -2.07 -12.12 -13.16
CA ILE A 171 -0.87 -12.43 -12.37
C ILE A 171 0.13 -13.23 -13.21
N GLY A 172 -0.35 -14.21 -13.99
CA GLY A 172 0.48 -14.97 -14.92
C GLY A 172 1.16 -14.07 -15.95
N GLU A 173 0.39 -13.19 -16.60
CA GLU A 173 0.92 -12.22 -17.56
C GLU A 173 1.98 -11.30 -16.91
N ALA A 174 1.69 -10.77 -15.71
CA ALA A 174 2.59 -9.88 -15.00
C ALA A 174 3.92 -10.55 -14.59
N LEU A 175 3.91 -11.85 -14.31
CA LEU A 175 5.09 -12.60 -13.84
C LEU A 175 5.74 -13.47 -14.92
N GLY A 176 5.23 -13.46 -16.15
CA GLY A 176 5.71 -14.34 -17.23
C GLY A 176 5.47 -15.83 -16.94
N ARG A 177 4.35 -16.17 -16.29
CA ARG A 177 3.96 -17.53 -15.90
C ARG A 177 2.57 -17.87 -16.45
N THR A 178 2.21 -19.15 -16.48
CA THR A 178 0.85 -19.57 -16.87
C THR A 178 -0.16 -19.26 -15.77
N GLU A 179 -1.44 -19.07 -16.13
CA GLU A 179 -2.53 -18.88 -15.16
C GLU A 179 -2.52 -19.97 -14.08
N GLU A 180 -2.38 -21.24 -14.50
CA GLU A 180 -2.39 -22.39 -13.61
C GLU A 180 -1.19 -22.40 -12.64
N ALA A 181 -0.01 -22.00 -13.13
CA ALA A 181 1.18 -21.85 -12.27
C ALA A 181 0.97 -20.74 -11.23
N SER A 182 0.37 -19.61 -11.63
CA SER A 182 0.04 -18.50 -10.74
C SER A 182 -0.98 -18.91 -9.68
N ARG A 183 -2.04 -19.63 -10.06
CA ARG A 183 -3.05 -20.18 -9.14
C ARG A 183 -2.41 -21.08 -8.09
N LYS A 184 -1.57 -22.03 -8.50
CA LYS A 184 -0.84 -22.91 -7.59
C LYS A 184 0.12 -22.14 -6.68
N ALA A 185 0.79 -21.12 -7.18
CA ALA A 185 1.71 -20.29 -6.39
C ALA A 185 0.96 -19.48 -5.32
N VAL A 186 -0.18 -18.86 -5.68
CA VAL A 186 -1.03 -18.13 -4.73
C VAL A 186 -1.58 -19.06 -3.65
N ASN A 187 -2.13 -20.23 -4.01
CA ASN A 187 -2.66 -21.17 -3.03
C ASN A 187 -1.60 -21.62 -2.02
N ARG A 188 -0.38 -21.94 -2.49
CA ARG A 188 0.76 -22.24 -1.61
C ARG A 188 1.11 -21.06 -0.71
N GLY A 189 1.05 -19.84 -1.22
CA GLY A 189 1.24 -18.63 -0.44
C GLY A 189 0.22 -18.47 0.70
N VAL A 190 -1.06 -18.75 0.42
CA VAL A 190 -2.13 -18.71 1.42
C VAL A 190 -1.89 -19.76 2.51
N GLU A 191 -1.47 -20.97 2.14
CA GLU A 191 -1.11 -22.01 3.10
C GLU A 191 0.08 -21.60 4.00
N MET A 192 1.09 -20.95 3.43
CA MET A 192 2.23 -20.43 4.19
C MET A 192 1.79 -19.31 5.14
N LEU A 193 0.97 -18.37 4.66
CA LEU A 193 0.43 -17.28 5.47
C LEU A 193 -0.37 -17.83 6.66
N SER A 194 -1.26 -18.79 6.41
CA SER A 194 -2.06 -19.46 7.45
C SER A 194 -1.20 -20.11 8.53
N LYS A 195 -0.07 -20.72 8.15
CA LYS A 195 0.88 -21.29 9.12
C LYS A 195 1.58 -20.23 9.97
N THR A 196 1.86 -19.05 9.40
CA THR A 196 2.51 -17.94 10.11
C THR A 196 1.57 -17.07 10.95
N MET A 197 0.25 -17.23 10.80
CA MET A 197 -0.77 -16.52 11.59
C MET A 197 -1.18 -17.29 12.86
N LYS A 198 -0.74 -18.55 13.01
CA LYS A 198 -0.93 -19.36 14.22
C LYS A 198 0.09 -19.01 15.28
#